data_AF-A0A2V6JX19-F1
#
_entry.id   AF-A0A2V6JX19-F1
#
_cell.length_a   1.000
_cell.length_b   1.000
_cell.length_c   1.000
_cell.angle_alpha   90.00
_cell.angle_beta   90.00
_cell.angle_gamma   90.00
#
_symmetry.space_group_name_H-M   'P 1'
#
loop_
_entity.id
_entity.type
_entity.pdbx_description
1 polymer ?
#
loop_
_entity_poly.entity_id
_entity_poly.type
_entity_poly.pdbx_seq_one_letter_code
_entity_poly.pdbx_strand_id
1 'polypeptide(L)'
;ISLGVCTSMTVGLYARRKEFPLENITVSLSHSRIHAMDCEECATKEGMLDRIDVEIELTGPLTAEQHAKLMEIAAKCPVHRTLTSEINIRLGAADKSHVG
;
A
#
# COMPACT_ATOMS: atom_id res chain seq x y z
N ILE A 1 -1.74 -0.84 8.94
CA ILE A 1 -0.44 -0.22 9.31
C ILE A 1 0.68 -0.62 8.34
N SER A 2 0.96 -1.91 8.12
CA SER A 2 2.08 -2.36 7.26
C SER A 2 2.04 -1.83 5.83
N LEU A 3 0.85 -1.70 5.22
CA LEU A 3 0.70 -1.10 3.88
C LEU A 3 1.23 0.34 3.84
N GLY A 4 0.78 1.19 4.76
CA GLY A 4 1.13 2.61 4.77
C GLY A 4 2.63 2.84 5.02
N VAL A 5 3.22 2.06 5.93
CA VAL A 5 4.67 2.08 6.17
C VAL A 5 5.46 1.60 4.95
N CYS A 6 5.02 0.51 4.31
CA CYS A 6 5.68 -0.01 3.12
C CYS A 6 5.60 0.98 1.95
N THR A 7 4.45 1.64 1.79
CA THR A 7 4.25 2.72 0.82
C THR A 7 5.18 3.91 1.10
N SER A 8 5.18 4.44 2.33
CA SER A 8 6.00 5.60 2.67
C SER A 8 7.50 5.35 2.50
N MET A 9 7.98 4.17 2.93
CA MET A 9 9.37 3.75 2.74
C MET A 9 9.74 3.64 1.26
N THR A 10 8.85 3.05 0.44
CA THR A 10 9.10 2.85 -0.99
C THR A 10 9.20 4.17 -1.74
N VAL A 11 8.28 5.10 -1.48
CA VAL A 11 8.27 6.44 -2.08
C VAL A 11 9.50 7.23 -1.62
N GLY A 12 9.78 7.25 -0.32
CA GLY A 12 10.95 7.94 0.24
C GLY A 12 12.28 7.42 -0.31
N LEU A 13 12.43 6.10 -0.46
CA LEU A 13 13.60 5.49 -1.08
C LEU A 13 13.76 5.92 -2.55
N TYR A 14 12.67 5.92 -3.32
CA TYR A 14 12.70 6.32 -4.72
C TYR A 14 13.06 7.81 -4.87
N ALA A 15 12.44 8.68 -4.07
CA ALA A 15 12.71 10.11 -4.06
C ALA A 15 14.19 10.40 -3.79
N ARG A 16 14.77 9.77 -2.75
CA ARG A 16 16.20 9.89 -2.42
C ARG A 16 17.10 9.44 -3.57
N ARG A 17 16.80 8.29 -4.19
CA ARG A 17 17.59 7.75 -5.31
C ARG A 17 17.54 8.63 -6.55
N LYS A 18 16.45 9.38 -6.75
CA LYS A 18 16.26 10.30 -7.87
C LYS A 18 16.57 11.75 -7.52
N GLU A 19 17.04 11.99 -6.30
CA GLU A 19 17.34 13.33 -5.77
C GLU A 19 16.14 14.28 -5.90
N PHE A 20 14.92 13.74 -5.77
CA PHE A 20 13.71 14.56 -5.75
C PHE A 20 13.60 15.27 -4.40
N PRO A 21 13.21 16.56 -4.37
CA PRO A 21 13.14 17.33 -3.15
C PRO A 21 11.84 17.04 -2.36
N LEU A 22 11.59 15.76 -2.07
CA LEU A 22 10.50 15.34 -1.19
C LEU A 22 10.95 15.55 0.27
N GLU A 23 10.21 16.38 0.99
CA GLU A 23 10.51 16.73 2.39
C GLU A 23 9.76 15.82 3.36
N ASN A 24 8.46 15.60 3.13
CA ASN A 24 7.63 14.76 3.98
C ASN A 24 6.62 13.94 3.16
N ILE A 25 6.25 12.79 3.73
CA ILE A 25 5.21 11.91 3.22
C ILE A 25 4.28 11.53 4.36
N THR A 26 2.99 11.81 4.18
CA THR A 26 1.92 11.35 5.08
C THR A 26 1.10 10.31 4.35
N VAL A 27 0.85 9.17 4.99
CA VAL A 27 -0.02 8.12 4.45
C VAL A 27 -1.13 7.84 5.45
N SER A 28 -2.35 8.11 5.04
CA SER A 28 -3.56 7.84 5.81
C SER A 28 -4.26 6.62 5.23
N LEU A 29 -4.68 5.71 6.10
CA LEU A 29 -5.37 4.48 5.72
C LEU A 29 -6.71 4.40 6.45
N SER A 30 -7.78 4.10 5.71
CA SER A 30 -9.05 3.67 6.28
C SER A 30 -9.42 2.29 5.76
N HIS A 31 -9.93 1.44 6.65
CA HIS A 31 -10.45 0.13 6.29
C HIS A 31 -11.96 0.13 6.52
N SER A 32 -12.70 -0.33 5.53
CA SER A 32 -14.15 -0.44 5.57
C SER A 32 -14.59 -1.74 4.90
N ARG A 33 -15.86 -2.09 5.09
CA ARG A 33 -16.51 -3.19 4.39
C ARG A 33 -17.63 -2.63 3.53
N ILE A 34 -17.60 -2.88 2.23
CA ILE A 34 -18.55 -2.37 1.25
C ILE A 34 -19.31 -3.50 0.58
N HIS A 35 -20.48 -3.23 -0.01
CA HIS A 35 -21.08 -4.22 -0.90
C HIS A 35 -20.29 -4.29 -2.21
N ALA A 36 -20.12 -5.50 -2.74
CA ALA A 36 -19.41 -5.72 -4.00
C ALA A 36 -20.04 -4.96 -5.18
N MET A 37 -21.36 -4.73 -5.13
CA MET A 37 -22.10 -3.94 -6.11
C MET A 37 -21.71 -2.46 -6.11
N ASP A 38 -21.24 -1.94 -4.97
CA ASP A 38 -20.79 -0.55 -4.84
C ASP A 38 -19.33 -0.36 -5.29
N CYS A 39 -18.65 -1.44 -5.69
CA CYS A 39 -17.32 -1.40 -6.26
C CYS A 39 -17.37 -1.59 -7.79
N GLU A 40 -17.41 -0.49 -8.52
CA GLU A 40 -17.44 -0.49 -9.99
C GLU A 40 -16.24 -1.27 -10.58
N GLU A 41 -15.06 -1.08 -10.00
CA GLU A 41 -13.78 -1.62 -10.47
C GLU A 41 -13.50 -3.07 -10.02
N CYS A 42 -14.25 -3.62 -9.07
CA CYS A 42 -13.99 -4.95 -8.51
C CYS A 42 -14.52 -6.07 -9.43
N ALA A 43 -13.76 -7.16 -9.57
CA ALA A 43 -14.19 -8.34 -10.32
C ALA A 43 -15.33 -9.12 -9.60
N THR A 44 -15.28 -9.18 -8.26
CA THR A 44 -16.35 -9.74 -7.44
C THR A 44 -17.54 -8.78 -7.46
N LYS A 45 -18.72 -9.28 -7.82
CA LYS A 45 -19.95 -8.47 -7.94
C LYS A 45 -21.03 -8.79 -6.90
N GLU A 46 -20.82 -9.83 -6.09
CA GLU A 46 -21.77 -10.25 -5.05
C GLU A 46 -21.08 -10.35 -3.69
N GLY A 47 -21.86 -10.15 -2.61
CA GLY A 47 -21.36 -10.21 -1.23
C GLY A 47 -20.73 -8.92 -0.73
N MET A 48 -19.91 -9.05 0.32
CA MET A 48 -19.18 -7.95 0.95
C MET A 48 -17.69 -8.01 0.59
N LEU A 49 -17.07 -6.85 0.40
CA LEU A 49 -15.65 -6.70 0.14
C LEU A 49 -14.98 -5.87 1.24
N ASP A 50 -13.78 -6.27 1.61
CA ASP A 50 -12.89 -5.42 2.39
C ASP A 50 -12.28 -4.36 1.47
N ARG A 51 -12.45 -3.08 1.84
CA ARG A 51 -11.89 -1.93 1.14
C ARG A 51 -10.85 -1.26 2.01
N ILE A 52 -9.67 -1.00 1.46
CA ILE A 52 -8.65 -0.18 2.11
C ILE A 52 -8.45 1.04 1.23
N ASP A 53 -8.86 2.20 1.72
CA ASP A 53 -8.59 3.48 1.07
C ASP A 53 -7.24 4.01 1.56
N VAL A 54 -6.45 4.52 0.62
CA VAL A 54 -5.09 5.01 0.85
C VAL A 54 -5.02 6.44 0.36
N GLU A 55 -4.81 7.37 1.28
CA GLU A 55 -4.59 8.77 0.97
C GLU A 55 -3.12 9.10 1.22
N ILE A 56 -2.50 9.82 0.29
CA ILE A 56 -1.07 10.14 0.33
C ILE A 56 -0.89 11.62 0.09
N GLU A 57 -0.20 12.27 1.02
CA GLU A 57 0.24 13.64 0.92
C GLU A 57 1.76 13.68 0.77
N LEU A 58 2.24 14.40 -0.25
CA LEU A 58 3.65 14.59 -0.54
C LEU A 58 3.96 16.08 -0.47
N THR A 59 4.91 16.47 0.38
CA THR A 59 5.30 17.88 0.53
C THR A 59 6.76 18.11 0.17
N GLY A 60 7.06 19.31 -0.31
CA GLY A 60 8.36 19.75 -0.79
C GLY A 60 8.25 20.42 -2.16
N PRO A 61 9.32 21.05 -2.68
CA PRO A 61 9.31 21.76 -3.95
C PRO A 61 9.37 20.81 -5.15
N LEU A 62 8.39 19.90 -5.24
CA LEU A 62 8.25 18.92 -6.31
C LEU A 62 7.64 19.56 -7.56
N THR A 63 8.17 19.23 -8.73
CA THR A 63 7.46 19.53 -9.98
C THR A 63 6.22 18.64 -10.12
N ALA A 64 5.29 19.01 -11.00
CA ALA A 64 4.11 18.21 -11.27
C ALA A 64 4.49 16.79 -11.75
N GLU A 65 5.53 16.67 -12.56
CA GLU A 65 6.03 15.39 -13.06
C GLU A 65 6.66 14.54 -11.95
N GLN A 66 7.42 15.17 -11.03
CA GLN A 66 8.00 14.49 -9.88
C GLN A 66 6.90 13.98 -8.93
N HIS A 67 5.92 14.83 -8.62
CA HIS A 67 4.78 14.45 -7.80
C HIS A 67 4.00 13.29 -8.40
N ALA A 68 3.61 13.39 -9.68
CA ALA A 68 2.93 12.32 -10.40
C ALA A 68 3.75 11.02 -10.38
N LYS A 69 5.07 11.13 -10.57
CA LYS A 69 5.94 9.96 -10.52
C LYS A 69 5.99 9.31 -9.15
N LEU A 70 6.04 10.09 -8.06
CA LEU A 70 6.04 9.55 -6.70
C LEU A 70 4.71 8.87 -6.37
N MET A 71 3.58 9.40 -6.85
CA MET A 71 2.27 8.75 -6.73
C MET A 71 2.21 7.43 -7.48
N GLU A 72 2.77 7.33 -8.69
CA GLU A 72 2.90 6.03 -9.39
C GLU A 72 3.73 5.01 -8.61
N ILE A 73 4.76 5.46 -7.88
CA ILE A 73 5.62 4.59 -7.09
C ILE A 73 4.93 4.12 -5.80
N ALA A 74 4.02 4.93 -5.24
CA ALA A 74 3.31 4.60 -4.01
C ALA A 74 2.51 3.30 -4.09
N ALA A 75 1.95 2.98 -5.26
CA ALA A 75 1.21 1.74 -5.52
C ALA A 75 2.13 0.53 -5.82
N LYS A 76 3.45 0.68 -5.81
CA LYS A 76 4.41 -0.37 -6.19
C LYS A 76 5.13 -1.00 -5.00
N CYS A 77 4.74 -0.64 -3.78
CA CYS A 77 5.34 -1.21 -2.58
C CYS A 77 5.04 -2.73 -2.47
N PRO A 78 5.96 -3.54 -1.93
CA PRO A 78 5.76 -4.99 -1.80
C PRO A 78 4.42 -5.41 -1.17
N VAL A 79 3.98 -4.70 -0.12
CA VAL A 79 2.71 -5.03 0.55
C VAL A 79 1.51 -4.75 -0.34
N HIS A 80 1.50 -3.64 -1.09
CA HIS A 80 0.44 -3.36 -2.05
C HIS A 80 0.34 -4.48 -3.11
N ARG A 81 1.49 -4.90 -3.66
CA ARG A 81 1.54 -5.99 -4.64
C ARG A 81 0.97 -7.30 -4.11
N THR A 82 1.24 -7.63 -2.85
CA THR A 82 0.65 -8.80 -2.20
C THR A 82 -0.86 -8.64 -2.06
N LEU A 83 -1.35 -7.49 -1.56
CA LEU A 83 -2.77 -7.25 -1.33
C LEU A 83 -3.62 -7.25 -2.61
N THR A 84 -3.02 -6.95 -3.76
CA THR A 84 -3.70 -6.93 -5.06
C THR A 84 -3.49 -8.20 -5.89
N SER A 85 -2.80 -9.21 -5.37
CA SER A 85 -2.62 -10.50 -6.04
C SER A 85 -3.53 -11.57 -5.44
N GLU A 86 -3.52 -12.77 -6.03
CA GLU A 86 -4.03 -13.95 -5.32
C GLU A 86 -3.13 -14.23 -4.11
N ILE A 87 -3.73 -14.46 -2.94
CA ILE A 87 -3.01 -14.67 -1.69
C ILE A 87 -3.53 -15.95 -1.02
N ASN A 88 -2.61 -16.85 -0.67
CA ASN A 88 -2.89 -17.98 0.21
C ASN A 88 -2.12 -17.81 1.53
N ILE A 89 -2.83 -17.53 2.63
CA ILE A 89 -2.23 -17.39 3.96
C ILE A 89 -2.50 -18.68 4.74
N ARG A 90 -1.44 -19.32 5.23
CA ARG A 90 -1.53 -20.51 6.10
C ARG A 90 -1.10 -20.13 7.51
N LEU A 91 -1.96 -20.41 8.49
CA LEU A 91 -1.65 -20.23 9.91
C LEU A 91 -1.17 -21.55 10.51
N GLY A 92 -0.10 -21.51 11.30
CA GLY A 92 0.38 -22.65 12.07
C GLY A 92 1.01 -22.18 13.38
N ALA A 93 0.88 -22.98 14.44
CA ALA A 93 1.59 -22.73 15.68
C ALA A 93 3.08 -23.09 15.50
N ALA A 94 3.97 -22.26 16.02
CA ALA A 94 5.39 -22.59 16.05
C ALA A 94 5.66 -23.65 17.12
N ASP A 95 6.06 -24.85 16.72
CA ASP A 95 6.53 -25.88 17.65
C ASP A 95 8.00 -25.62 18.00
N LYS A 96 8.30 -25.40 19.28
CA LYS A 96 9.66 -25.19 19.79
C LYS A 96 10.31 -26.48 20.32
N SER A 97 9.71 -27.65 20.09
CA SER A 97 10.09 -28.92 20.73
C SER A 97 11.35 -29.60 20.17
N HIS A 98 12.16 -28.95 19.31
CA HIS A 98 13.42 -29.51 18.80
C HIS A 98 14.56 -28.48 18.88
N VAL A 99 15.03 -28.23 20.10
CA VAL A 99 16.41 -27.80 20.34
C VAL A 99 16.96 -28.77 21.38
N GLY A 100 17.57 -29.85 20.89
CA GLY A 100 18.37 -30.81 21.66
C GLY A 100 19.78 -30.80 21.14
#